data_AF-A0A7L5PIM7-F1
#
_entry.id   AF-A0A7L5PIM7-F1
#
_cell.length_a   1.000
_cell.length_b   1.000
_cell.length_c   1.000
_cell.angle_alpha   90.00
_cell.angle_beta   90.00
_cell.angle_gamma   90.00
#
_symmetry.space_group_name_H-M   'P 1'
#
loop_
_entity.id
_entity.type
_entity.pdbx_description
1 polymer ?
#
loop_
_entity_poly.entity_id
_entity_poly.type
_entity_poly.pdbx_seq_one_letter_code
_entity_poly.pdbx_strand_id
1 'polypeptide(L)' 'NYVQSGEWTMKDNRAFWHSVNYSCCPNTPYLDITYHFILLRLPLYF' A
#
# COMPACT_ATOMS: atom_id res chain seq x y z
N ASN A 1 11.51 -0.94 11.96
CA ASN A 1 11.19 0.12 12.93
C ASN A 1 10.50 1.25 12.19
N TYR A 2 9.36 1.76 12.66
CA TYR A 2 8.60 2.84 12.00
C TYR A 2 9.00 4.18 12.61
N VAL A 3 9.37 5.14 11.75
CA VAL A 3 9.69 6.52 12.16
C VAL A 3 8.49 7.41 11.85
N GLN A 4 8.02 8.16 12.85
CA GLN A 4 6.90 9.08 12.67
C GLN A 4 7.29 10.27 11.80
N SER A 5 6.39 10.68 10.90
CA SER A 5 6.66 11.74 9.90
C SER A 5 6.54 13.17 10.44
N GLY A 6 5.88 13.39 11.58
CA GLY A 6 5.63 14.74 12.14
C GLY A 6 4.54 15.55 11.41
N GLU A 7 4.38 15.37 10.10
CA GLU A 7 3.33 16.01 9.29
C GLU A 7 2.17 15.06 8.93
N TRP A 8 2.42 13.75 8.90
CA TRP A 8 1.42 12.75 8.53
C TRP A 8 1.29 11.69 9.62
N THR A 9 0.04 11.37 9.97
CA THR A 9 -0.32 10.28 10.88
C THR A 9 -0.81 9.09 10.07
N MET A 10 -0.21 7.91 10.30
CA MET A 10 -0.73 6.65 9.79
C MET A 10 -2.01 6.27 10.54
N LYS A 11 -3.11 6.08 9.80
CA LYS A 11 -4.41 5.67 10.35
C LYS A 11 -4.70 4.19 10.16
N ASP A 12 -4.35 3.66 9.00
CA ASP A 12 -4.54 2.25 8.67
C ASP A 12 -3.43 1.78 7.71
N ASN A 13 -3.08 0.52 7.82
CA ASN A 13 -2.19 -0.15 6.88
C ASN A 13 -2.75 -1.54 6.56
N ARG A 14 -2.83 -1.86 5.27
CA ARG A 14 -3.31 -3.16 4.81
C ARG A 14 -2.41 -3.69 3.72
N ALA A 15 -2.32 -5.01 3.64
CA ALA A 15 -1.64 -5.69 2.57
C ALA A 15 -2.60 -6.71 1.96
N PHE A 16 -2.61 -6.77 0.64
CA PHE A 16 -3.38 -7.73 -0.12
C PHE A 16 -2.43 -8.54 -1.00
N TRP A 17 -2.66 -9.85 -1.04
CA TRP A 17 -1.96 -10.73 -1.95
C TRP A 17 -2.85 -10.97 -3.16
N HIS A 18 -2.27 -10.82 -4.35
CA HIS A 18 -2.97 -11.08 -5.60
C HIS A 18 -2.22 -12.10 -6.44
N SER A 19 -3.00 -12.83 -7.22
CA SER A 19 -2.54 -13.72 -8.27
C SER A 19 -3.27 -13.33 -9.55
N VAL A 20 -2.53 -12.71 -10.48
CA VAL A 20 -3.08 -12.11 -11.69
C VAL A 20 -2.61 -12.90 -12.91
N ASN A 21 -3.57 -13.34 -13.72
CA ASN A 21 -3.32 -13.94 -15.02
C ASN A 21 -3.52 -12.90 -16.12
N TYR A 22 -2.44 -12.50 -16.78
CA TYR A 22 -2.53 -11.60 -17.93
C TYR A 22 -2.90 -12.37 -19.20
N SER A 23 -3.64 -11.71 -20.09
CA SER A 23 -4.07 -12.29 -21.37
C SER A 23 -2.91 -12.63 -22.32
N CYS A 24 -1.74 -12.03 -22.12
CA CYS A 24 -0.54 -12.35 -22.90
C CYS A 24 0.07 -13.72 -22.56
N CYS A 25 -0.10 -14.19 -21.32
CA CYS A 25 0.54 -15.40 -20.80
C CYS A 25 -0.40 -16.12 -19.81
N PRO A 26 -1.40 -16.89 -20.30
CA PRO A 26 -2.43 -17.48 -19.44
C PRO A 26 -1.93 -18.61 -18.52
N ASN A 27 -0.75 -19.17 -18.79
CA ASN A 27 -0.22 -20.35 -18.09
C ASN A 27 0.63 -19.99 -16.86
N THR A 28 0.97 -18.72 -16.68
CA THR A 28 1.85 -18.28 -15.58
C THR A 28 1.17 -17.15 -14.81
N PRO A 29 0.67 -17.42 -13.58
CA PRO A 29 0.15 -16.37 -12.72
C PRO A 29 1.30 -15.49 -12.22
N TYR A 30 1.10 -14.18 -12.33
CA TYR A 30 1.99 -13.18 -11.76
C TYR A 30 1.48 -12.85 -10.37
N LEU A 31 2.36 -12.96 -9.38
CA LEU A 31 2.04 -12.70 -7.99
C LEU A 31 2.46 -11.28 -7.62
N ASP A 32 1.58 -10.55 -6.96
CA ASP A 32 1.90 -9.25 -6.38
C ASP A 32 1.35 -9.13 -4.95
N ILE A 33 1.99 -8.26 -4.17
CA ILE A 33 1.53 -7.86 -2.86
C ILE A 33 1.33 -6.37 -2.90
N THR A 34 0.07 -5.93 -2.81
CA THR A 34 -0.28 -4.52 -2.79
C THR A 34 -0.39 -4.04 -1.36
N TYR A 35 0.48 -3.09 -1.00
CA TYR A 35 0.42 -2.39 0.28
C TYR A 35 -0.39 -1.11 0.15
N HIS A 36 -1.34 -0.92 1.06
CA HIS A 36 -2.21 0.25 1.11
C HIS A 36 -2.04 0.96 2.45
N PHE A 37 -1.66 2.24 2.40
CA PHE A 37 -1.46 3.07 3.58
C PHE A 37 -2.46 4.22 3.59
N ILE A 38 -3.25 4.31 4.65
CA ILE A 38 -4.13 5.46 4.88
C ILE A 38 -3.40 6.43 5.80
N LEU A 39 -3.08 7.60 5.26
CA LEU A 39 -2.38 8.67 5.96
C LEU A 39 -3.30 9.89 6.11
N LEU A 40 -3.27 10.51 7.29
CA LEU A 40 -3.95 11.77 7.57
C LEU A 40 -2.91 12.88 7.76
N ARG A 41 -3.04 13.98 7.01
CA ARG A 41 -2.18 15.17 7.18
C ARG A 41 -2.53 15.87 8.49
N LEU A 42 -1.53 16.26 9.26
CA LEU A 42 -1.66 17.07 10.46
C LEU A 42 -1.66 18.56 10.08
N PRO A 43 -2.68 19.34 10.47
CA PRO A 43 -2.82 20.75 10.09
C PRO A 43 -2.03 21.71 11.00
N LEU A 44 -0.84 21.34 11.47
CA LEU A 44 -0.07 22.14 12.44
C LEU A 44 0.72 23.28 11.78
N TYR A 45 1.07 23.13 10.50
CA TYR A 45 1.67 24.15 9.66
C TYR A 45 1.03 24.03 8.27
N PHE A 46 0.53 25.14 7.74
CA PHE A 46 -0.19 25.20 6.46
C PHE A 46 0.63 25.86 5.37
#